data_AF-A0A2S6CDL5-F1
#
_entry.id   AF-A0A2S6CDL5-F1
#
_cell.length_a   1.000
_cell.length_b   1.000
_cell.length_c   1.000
_cell.angle_alpha   90.00
_cell.angle_beta   90.00
_cell.angle_gamma   90.00
#
_symmetry.space_group_name_H-M   'P 1'
#
loop_
_entity.id
_entity.type
_entity.pdbx_description
1 polymer ?
#
loop_
_entity_poly.entity_id
_entity_poly.type
_entity_poly.pdbx_seq_one_letter_code
_entity_poly.pdbx_strand_id
1 'polypeptide(L)'
;MVRNIAVIGAGANGAATAAALHAEDYFDTIKVFERRETAGGTWIYDADPGEIPITAGALPPHINQPISPPQQLPAITAPSTQNRFEKTPIYEELTTNVPDVRVDEWWEEEFDAVVIANGHYAVPFVPYVPGLHDWLSRFPGRVEHSKTYRSPRVYENQRVLVVGNSASGYDVAHQLVASKLLRGPLYVSRRSRGRWDGREPPDGMLWKPVITDFKKNWTIVFEDGSTLEDIDRVIYCTGYQASYPFWDERNGTPIFDYQTQRLVDNYQHTFVRGRPTLALVGFPRVLTFRSFEYQAIAIARFWSGRNAFPMPSNAEQNKWEEVRIELTRKEHRRFHQIDWDDGETMEWFEWLYRFAGLPHIEGHGKHPPILNGQTRWAIEHIRKYPDHGGDQEAIGMGGLEIASERKKDSLWFV
;
A
#
# COMPACT_ATOMS: atom_id res chain seq x y z
N MET A 1 -18.34 6.31 25.80
CA MET A 1 -17.63 7.51 25.31
C MET A 1 -16.19 7.10 25.08
N VAL A 2 -15.53 7.62 24.04
CA VAL A 2 -14.15 7.23 23.72
C VAL A 2 -13.17 8.17 24.42
N ARG A 3 -12.36 7.68 25.35
CA ARG A 3 -11.34 8.47 26.07
C ARG A 3 -9.94 7.90 25.94
N ASN A 4 -9.82 6.58 25.90
CA ASN A 4 -8.56 5.86 25.77
C ASN A 4 -8.49 5.21 24.40
N ILE A 5 -7.46 5.56 23.61
CA ILE A 5 -7.33 5.13 22.22
C ILE A 5 -6.00 4.41 22.00
N ALA A 6 -6.08 3.25 21.36
CA ALA A 6 -4.93 2.57 20.78
C ALA A 6 -4.80 2.91 19.28
N VAL A 7 -3.59 3.26 18.85
CA VAL A 7 -3.23 3.42 17.42
C VAL A 7 -2.19 2.35 17.07
N ILE A 8 -2.53 1.46 16.13
CA ILE A 8 -1.66 0.37 15.71
C ILE A 8 -0.86 0.80 14.47
N GLY A 9 0.43 1.07 14.67
CA GLY A 9 1.40 1.58 13.69
C GLY A 9 1.78 3.03 13.96
N ALA A 10 3.08 3.34 13.90
CA ALA A 10 3.64 4.70 13.96
C ALA A 10 4.30 5.11 12.63
N GLY A 11 3.75 4.63 11.50
CA GLY A 11 4.03 5.18 10.18
C GLY A 11 3.43 6.58 9.99
N ALA A 12 3.56 7.15 8.79
CA ALA A 12 3.01 8.48 8.50
C ALA A 12 1.50 8.60 8.76
N ASN A 13 0.73 7.54 8.50
CA ASN A 13 -0.69 7.45 8.82
C ASN A 13 -0.95 7.42 10.34
N GLY A 14 -0.23 6.59 11.09
CA GLY A 14 -0.35 6.52 12.55
C GLY A 14 0.05 7.81 13.25
N ALA A 15 1.12 8.45 12.78
CA ALA A 15 1.55 9.76 13.28
C ALA A 15 0.51 10.86 12.98
N ALA A 16 -0.08 10.86 11.78
CA ALA A 16 -1.18 11.78 11.45
C ALA A 16 -2.39 11.55 12.36
N THR A 17 -2.75 10.29 12.63
CA THR A 17 -3.79 9.90 13.59
C THR A 17 -3.51 10.41 14.98
N ALA A 18 -2.35 10.07 15.57
CA ALA A 18 -1.99 10.48 16.92
C ALA A 18 -2.01 12.01 17.07
N ALA A 19 -1.48 12.73 16.07
CA ALA A 19 -1.47 14.18 16.09
C ALA A 19 -2.87 14.81 15.93
N ALA A 20 -3.77 14.19 15.16
CA ALA A 20 -5.16 14.66 15.05
C ALA A 20 -5.94 14.41 16.35
N LEU A 21 -5.80 13.22 16.94
CA LEU A 21 -6.41 12.88 18.22
C LEU A 21 -5.93 13.80 19.34
N HIS A 22 -4.61 14.00 19.45
CA HIS A 22 -4.01 14.85 20.48
C HIS A 22 -4.51 16.30 20.37
N ALA A 23 -4.64 16.82 19.15
CA ALA A 23 -5.12 18.17 18.93
C ALA A 23 -6.55 18.39 19.43
N GLU A 24 -7.38 17.35 19.59
CA GLU A 24 -8.74 17.49 20.12
C GLU A 24 -8.80 18.00 21.55
N ASP A 25 -7.73 17.81 22.33
CA ASP A 25 -7.69 18.09 23.77
C ASP A 25 -8.89 17.48 24.53
N TYR A 26 -9.24 16.25 24.14
CA TYR A 26 -10.43 15.54 24.64
C TYR A 26 -10.11 14.14 25.16
N PHE A 27 -9.13 13.46 24.59
CA PHE A 27 -8.81 12.08 24.95
C PHE A 27 -7.83 12.05 26.12
N ASP A 28 -8.09 11.18 27.10
CA ASP A 28 -7.25 11.03 28.29
C ASP A 28 -5.94 10.31 27.95
N THR A 29 -6.03 9.28 27.12
CA THR A 29 -4.87 8.46 26.71
C THR A 29 -4.89 8.21 25.22
N ILE A 30 -3.78 8.48 24.54
CA ILE A 30 -3.52 8.09 23.15
C ILE A 30 -2.22 7.28 23.16
N LYS A 31 -2.31 5.97 22.98
CA LYS A 31 -1.15 5.07 22.95
C LYS A 31 -0.91 4.57 21.54
N VAL A 32 0.30 4.81 21.03
CA VAL A 32 0.71 4.36 19.69
C VAL A 32 1.60 3.14 19.85
N PHE A 33 1.28 2.08 19.12
CA PHE A 33 2.01 0.82 19.11
C PHE A 33 2.79 0.70 17.80
N GLU A 34 4.11 0.61 17.87
CA GLU A 34 4.98 0.41 16.72
C GLU A 34 5.83 -0.83 16.95
N ARG A 35 5.97 -1.66 15.92
CA ARG A 35 6.80 -2.86 15.98
C ARG A 35 8.27 -2.56 15.71
N ARG A 36 8.56 -1.47 14.99
CA ARG A 36 9.91 -1.00 14.73
C ARG A 36 10.44 -0.20 15.93
N GLU A 37 11.77 -0.11 16.01
CA GLU A 37 12.50 0.66 17.02
C GLU A 37 12.15 2.16 17.03
N THR A 38 11.68 2.70 15.89
CA THR A 38 11.39 4.12 15.71
C THR A 38 10.13 4.35 14.88
N ALA A 39 9.54 5.54 15.03
CA ALA A 39 8.41 5.98 14.20
C ALA A 39 8.87 6.38 12.79
N GLY A 40 8.02 6.12 11.79
CA GLY A 40 8.30 6.43 10.39
C GLY A 40 7.77 5.37 9.41
N GLY A 41 7.58 4.13 9.87
CA GLY A 41 7.06 3.04 9.03
C GLY A 41 7.98 2.78 7.83
N THR A 42 7.41 2.75 6.61
CA THR A 42 8.17 2.50 5.36
C THR A 42 9.26 3.52 5.07
N TRP A 43 9.21 4.70 5.71
CA TRP A 43 10.20 5.75 5.54
C TRP A 43 11.48 5.53 6.36
N ILE A 44 11.55 4.43 7.12
CA ILE A 44 12.78 3.98 7.78
C ILE A 44 13.51 3.06 6.82
N TYR A 45 14.75 3.40 6.47
CA TYR A 45 15.58 2.57 5.60
C TYR A 45 16.23 1.42 6.34
N ASP A 46 16.13 0.24 5.75
CA ASP A 46 17.02 -0.86 6.06
C ASP A 46 18.00 -1.03 4.90
N ALA A 47 19.27 -0.68 5.12
CA ALA A 47 20.32 -0.88 4.11
C ALA A 47 20.45 -2.35 3.70
N ASP A 48 20.27 -3.26 4.68
CA ASP A 48 20.16 -4.69 4.45
C ASP A 48 18.76 -5.22 4.86
N PRO A 49 17.85 -5.39 3.89
CA PRO A 49 16.54 -5.99 4.14
C PRO A 49 16.60 -7.47 4.55
N GLY A 50 17.77 -8.12 4.45
CA GLY A 50 17.90 -9.57 4.57
C GLY A 50 17.07 -10.32 3.52
N GLU A 51 16.93 -11.63 3.71
CA GLU A 51 16.07 -12.46 2.87
C GLU A 51 14.61 -12.36 3.30
N ILE A 52 13.72 -12.28 2.31
CA ILE A 52 12.27 -12.25 2.54
C ILE A 52 11.69 -13.53 1.94
N PRO A 53 11.02 -14.38 2.74
CA PRO A 53 10.40 -15.59 2.23
C PRO A 53 9.40 -15.26 1.12
N ILE A 54 9.53 -15.95 -0.02
CA ILE A 54 8.60 -15.84 -1.13
C ILE A 54 7.80 -17.14 -1.21
N THR A 55 6.48 -17.02 -1.13
CA THR A 55 5.56 -18.14 -1.33
C THR A 55 4.56 -17.77 -2.44
N ALA A 56 4.79 -18.31 -3.64
CA ALA A 56 3.99 -18.00 -4.82
C ALA A 56 2.51 -18.36 -4.61
N GLY A 57 1.62 -17.40 -4.85
CA GLY A 57 0.18 -17.57 -4.75
C GLY A 57 -0.39 -17.64 -3.33
N ALA A 58 0.45 -17.54 -2.29
CA ALA A 58 -0.04 -17.59 -0.93
C ALA A 58 -0.76 -16.30 -0.51
N LEU A 59 -1.72 -16.45 0.41
CA LEU A 59 -2.42 -15.32 1.02
C LEU A 59 -1.81 -14.98 2.40
N PRO A 60 -1.89 -13.73 2.85
CA PRO A 60 -1.32 -13.28 4.12
C PRO A 60 -1.73 -14.10 5.35
N PRO A 61 -2.98 -14.60 5.50
CA PRO A 61 -3.34 -15.48 6.60
C PRO A 61 -2.51 -16.78 6.69
N HIS A 62 -1.88 -17.21 5.59
CA HIS A 62 -1.03 -18.41 5.59
C HIS A 62 0.45 -18.10 5.84
N ILE A 63 0.94 -16.91 5.44
CA ILE A 63 2.37 -16.55 5.46
C ILE A 63 2.76 -15.51 6.51
N ASN A 64 1.79 -14.82 7.11
CA ASN A 64 1.99 -13.84 8.18
C ASN A 64 0.91 -14.03 9.27
N GLN A 65 1.00 -15.16 9.97
CA GLN A 65 0.01 -15.57 10.96
C GLN A 65 0.11 -14.72 12.24
N PRO A 66 -1.00 -14.50 12.95
CA PRO A 66 -0.97 -13.94 14.30
C PRO A 66 -0.14 -14.80 15.25
N ILE A 67 0.62 -14.16 16.12
CA ILE A 67 1.29 -14.86 17.22
C ILE A 67 0.28 -15.03 18.35
N SER A 68 0.09 -16.26 18.80
CA SER A 68 -0.79 -16.55 19.93
C SER A 68 -0.16 -16.04 21.23
N PRO A 69 -0.86 -15.20 22.01
CA PRO A 69 -0.41 -14.81 23.33
C PRO A 69 -0.40 -16.03 24.27
N PRO A 70 0.46 -16.02 25.32
CA PRO A 70 0.41 -16.99 26.40
C PRO A 70 -0.97 -17.05 27.06
N GLN A 71 -1.31 -18.19 27.67
CA GLN A 71 -2.61 -18.38 28.33
C GLN A 71 -2.84 -17.47 29.54
N GLN A 72 -1.77 -16.95 30.14
CA GLN A 72 -1.82 -16.05 31.30
C GLN A 72 -0.94 -14.84 31.01
N LEU A 73 -1.44 -13.64 31.33
CA LEU A 73 -0.76 -12.36 31.17
C LEU A 73 -0.66 -11.63 32.53
N PRO A 74 0.43 -10.89 32.80
CA PRO A 74 1.60 -10.72 31.95
C PRO A 74 2.50 -11.97 31.91
N ALA A 75 3.28 -12.12 30.85
CA ALA A 75 4.19 -13.25 30.67
C ALA A 75 5.46 -12.85 29.91
N ILE A 76 6.52 -13.64 30.10
CA ILE A 76 7.78 -13.50 29.37
C ILE A 76 8.00 -14.80 28.59
N THR A 77 8.25 -14.69 27.29
CA THR A 77 8.58 -15.85 26.45
C THR A 77 9.91 -15.66 25.75
N ALA A 78 10.43 -16.74 25.16
CA ALA A 78 11.50 -16.61 24.19
C ALA A 78 11.04 -15.73 23.02
N PRO A 79 11.97 -14.98 22.38
CA PRO A 79 11.65 -14.16 21.23
C PRO A 79 11.05 -14.98 20.09
N SER A 80 10.02 -14.43 19.46
CA SER A 80 9.48 -15.03 18.24
C SER A 80 10.52 -15.03 17.12
N THR A 81 10.71 -16.19 16.49
CA THR A 81 11.56 -16.33 15.29
C THR A 81 10.77 -16.11 13.99
N GLN A 82 9.49 -15.74 14.08
CA GLN A 82 8.63 -15.56 12.92
C GLN A 82 9.00 -14.27 12.18
N ASN A 83 9.24 -14.35 10.86
CA ASN A 83 9.45 -13.18 10.03
C ASN A 83 8.17 -12.31 9.99
N ARG A 84 8.29 -11.01 10.33
CA ARG A 84 7.17 -10.07 10.38
C ARG A 84 7.14 -9.09 9.20
N PHE A 85 8.00 -9.22 8.20
CA PHE A 85 8.07 -8.34 7.02
C PHE A 85 8.28 -6.85 7.35
N GLU A 86 8.96 -6.55 8.46
CA GLU A 86 9.11 -5.19 9.00
C GLU A 86 10.08 -4.31 8.23
N LYS A 87 11.09 -4.90 7.58
CA LYS A 87 12.15 -4.18 6.88
C LYS A 87 11.65 -3.48 5.60
N THR A 88 12.09 -2.26 5.34
CA THR A 88 11.54 -1.34 4.33
C THR A 88 12.62 -0.62 3.51
N PRO A 89 12.36 -0.31 2.22
CA PRO A 89 13.28 0.45 1.37
C PRO A 89 12.93 1.94 1.33
N ILE A 90 13.60 2.86 2.06
CA ILE A 90 13.75 4.32 1.72
C ILE A 90 14.70 5.09 2.71
N TYR A 91 15.84 5.63 2.19
CA TYR A 91 16.88 6.63 2.65
C TYR A 91 17.91 6.44 3.81
N GLU A 92 19.16 6.86 3.54
CA GLU A 92 20.45 6.42 4.10
C GLU A 92 20.86 6.89 5.52
N GLU A 93 20.24 7.91 6.13
CA GLU A 93 20.82 8.57 7.32
C GLU A 93 19.95 8.53 8.57
N LEU A 94 20.14 7.51 9.41
CA LEU A 94 20.10 7.50 10.89
C LEU A 94 19.93 6.05 11.40
N THR A 95 20.99 5.48 11.96
CA THR A 95 20.93 4.19 12.67
C THR A 95 21.11 4.43 14.17
N THR A 96 20.07 4.12 14.95
CA THR A 96 20.19 3.96 16.41
C THR A 96 20.43 2.49 16.74
N ASN A 97 21.59 2.27 17.32
CA ASN A 97 22.11 1.07 17.95
C ASN A 97 21.39 0.80 19.28
N VAL A 98 20.33 0.00 19.25
CA VAL A 98 19.75 -0.60 20.46
C VAL A 98 20.21 -2.06 20.56
N PRO A 99 20.85 -2.48 21.67
CA PRO A 99 21.29 -3.85 21.87
C PRO A 99 20.12 -4.82 22.13
N ASP A 100 20.18 -6.00 21.50
CA ASP A 100 19.27 -7.16 21.60
C ASP A 100 18.62 -7.32 22.99
N VAL A 101 17.34 -6.96 23.13
CA VAL A 101 16.50 -7.47 24.21
C VAL A 101 16.04 -8.88 23.83
N ARG A 102 16.49 -9.89 24.59
CA ARG A 102 16.38 -11.32 24.25
C ARG A 102 15.10 -12.02 24.73
N VAL A 103 14.01 -11.29 24.98
CA VAL A 103 12.72 -11.88 25.40
C VAL A 103 11.55 -11.09 24.84
N ASP A 104 10.43 -11.78 24.63
CA ASP A 104 9.14 -11.14 24.32
C ASP A 104 8.35 -10.97 25.62
N GLU A 105 8.00 -9.73 25.95
CA GLU A 105 7.09 -9.41 27.06
C GLU A 105 5.66 -9.30 26.56
N TRP A 106 4.75 -10.03 27.22
CA TRP A 106 3.33 -10.08 26.90
C TRP A 106 2.52 -9.44 28.00
N TRP A 107 1.58 -8.60 27.61
CA TRP A 107 0.66 -7.89 28.50
C TRP A 107 -0.63 -7.57 27.76
N GLU A 108 -1.65 -7.16 28.51
CA GLU A 108 -2.94 -6.71 27.99
C GLU A 108 -3.34 -5.36 28.62
N GLU A 109 -4.08 -4.57 27.85
CA GLU A 109 -4.65 -3.29 28.27
C GLU A 109 -5.91 -3.05 27.45
N GLU A 110 -6.88 -2.41 28.08
CA GLU A 110 -8.17 -2.10 27.46
C GLU A 110 -8.21 -0.67 26.95
N PHE A 111 -8.80 -0.48 25.78
CA PHE A 111 -9.01 0.82 25.16
C PHE A 111 -10.47 0.94 24.71
N ASP A 112 -11.00 2.17 24.74
CA ASP A 112 -12.36 2.44 24.28
C ASP A 112 -12.47 2.35 22.75
N ALA A 113 -11.38 2.65 22.03
CA ALA A 113 -11.32 2.62 20.58
C ALA A 113 -9.93 2.27 20.03
N VAL A 114 -9.92 1.73 18.81
CA VAL A 114 -8.71 1.29 18.11
C VAL A 114 -8.67 1.87 16.70
N VAL A 115 -7.54 2.50 16.34
CA VAL A 115 -7.24 2.87 14.95
C VAL A 115 -6.18 1.92 14.40
N ILE A 116 -6.48 1.28 13.27
CA ILE A 116 -5.53 0.43 12.54
C ILE A 116 -4.85 1.27 11.46
N ALA A 117 -3.56 1.52 11.65
CA ALA A 117 -2.70 2.33 10.79
C ALA A 117 -1.42 1.56 10.41
N ASN A 118 -1.48 0.22 10.33
CA ASN A 118 -0.30 -0.64 10.13
C ASN A 118 0.23 -0.69 8.69
N GLY A 119 -0.50 -0.10 7.74
CA GLY A 119 -0.14 -0.06 6.32
C GLY A 119 -0.30 -1.40 5.59
N HIS A 120 -0.12 -1.38 4.26
CA HIS A 120 -0.39 -2.53 3.38
C HIS A 120 0.71 -2.79 2.34
N TYR A 121 1.92 -2.28 2.57
CA TYR A 121 3.10 -2.49 1.71
C TYR A 121 4.20 -3.32 2.38
N ALA A 122 3.82 -4.20 3.32
CA ALA A 122 4.75 -5.05 4.05
C ALA A 122 4.88 -6.45 3.42
N VAL A 123 3.77 -7.16 3.18
CA VAL A 123 3.76 -8.54 2.70
C VAL A 123 3.80 -8.57 1.16
N PRO A 124 4.89 -9.07 0.54
CA PRO A 124 5.01 -9.12 -0.92
C PRO A 124 3.92 -9.95 -1.58
N PHE A 125 3.42 -9.50 -2.73
CA PHE A 125 2.56 -10.30 -3.59
C PHE A 125 3.40 -10.94 -4.69
N VAL A 126 3.49 -12.27 -4.72
CA VAL A 126 4.07 -13.02 -5.85
C VAL A 126 3.01 -13.97 -6.39
N PRO A 127 2.59 -13.85 -7.66
CA PRO A 127 1.53 -14.68 -8.22
C PRO A 127 1.98 -16.14 -8.33
N TYR A 128 1.02 -17.06 -8.29
CA TYR A 128 1.28 -18.44 -8.66
C TYR A 128 1.63 -18.52 -10.15
N VAL A 129 2.73 -19.22 -10.46
CA VAL A 129 3.12 -19.61 -11.81
C VAL A 129 3.59 -21.06 -11.75
N PRO A 130 3.13 -21.95 -12.65
CA PRO A 130 3.63 -23.32 -12.73
C PRO A 130 5.17 -23.39 -12.69
N GLY A 131 5.69 -24.27 -11.84
CA GLY A 131 7.13 -24.49 -11.67
C GLY A 131 7.88 -23.47 -10.80
N LEU A 132 7.29 -22.31 -10.46
CA LEU A 132 7.97 -21.28 -9.67
C LEU A 132 8.35 -21.77 -8.26
N HIS A 133 7.48 -22.56 -7.63
CA HIS A 133 7.74 -23.13 -6.30
C HIS A 133 8.99 -24.04 -6.30
N ASP A 134 9.09 -24.94 -7.29
CA ASP A 134 10.25 -25.81 -7.46
C ASP A 134 11.52 -24.97 -7.73
N TRP A 135 11.38 -23.89 -8.51
CA TRP A 135 12.47 -22.97 -8.82
C TRP A 135 13.02 -22.23 -7.60
N LEU A 136 12.14 -21.71 -6.75
CA LEU A 136 12.52 -21.03 -5.49
C LEU A 136 13.36 -21.95 -4.60
N SER A 137 12.96 -23.23 -4.52
CA SER A 137 13.67 -24.23 -3.71
C SER A 137 15.00 -24.66 -4.33
N ARG A 138 15.03 -24.83 -5.66
CA ARG A 138 16.22 -25.34 -6.36
C ARG A 138 17.29 -24.27 -6.55
N PHE A 139 16.89 -23.00 -6.63
CA PHE A 139 17.75 -21.88 -6.98
C PHE A 139 17.56 -20.70 -6.01
N PRO A 140 17.94 -20.89 -4.74
CA PRO A 140 17.75 -19.87 -3.72
C PRO A 140 18.43 -18.55 -4.11
N GLY A 141 17.76 -17.45 -3.82
CA GLY A 141 18.21 -16.09 -4.14
C GLY A 141 17.97 -15.62 -5.58
N ARG A 142 17.71 -16.50 -6.56
CA ARG A 142 17.54 -16.07 -7.97
C ARG A 142 16.22 -15.36 -8.24
N VAL A 143 15.22 -15.58 -7.40
CA VAL A 143 13.94 -14.88 -7.44
C VAL A 143 13.83 -14.01 -6.20
N GLU A 144 13.47 -12.75 -6.39
CA GLU A 144 13.29 -11.78 -5.34
C GLU A 144 12.08 -10.88 -5.60
N HIS A 145 11.76 -10.03 -4.64
CA HIS A 145 10.68 -9.04 -4.77
C HIS A 145 11.26 -7.63 -4.67
N SER A 146 10.60 -6.63 -5.25
CA SER A 146 11.02 -5.22 -5.18
C SER A 146 11.20 -4.68 -3.75
N LYS A 147 10.68 -5.40 -2.73
CA LYS A 147 10.88 -5.08 -1.31
C LYS A 147 12.34 -5.20 -0.88
N THR A 148 13.12 -6.10 -1.50
CA THR A 148 14.55 -6.32 -1.22
C THR A 148 15.47 -5.49 -2.10
N TYR A 149 14.97 -4.89 -3.18
CA TYR A 149 15.78 -4.05 -4.08
C TYR A 149 16.34 -2.82 -3.33
N ARG A 150 17.62 -2.51 -3.57
CA ARG A 150 18.30 -1.34 -2.98
C ARG A 150 19.16 -0.58 -3.97
N SER A 151 19.87 -1.29 -4.85
CA SER A 151 20.81 -0.68 -5.78
C SER A 151 20.93 -1.51 -7.05
N PRO A 152 21.08 -0.89 -8.22
CA PRO A 152 21.38 -1.63 -9.45
C PRO A 152 22.76 -2.31 -9.41
N ARG A 153 23.67 -1.88 -8.53
CA ARG A 153 25.06 -2.39 -8.47
C ARG A 153 25.15 -3.88 -8.18
N VAL A 154 24.23 -4.44 -7.38
CA VAL A 154 24.24 -5.88 -7.05
C VAL A 154 23.89 -6.78 -8.24
N TYR A 155 23.46 -6.19 -9.36
CA TYR A 155 23.10 -6.84 -10.62
C TYR A 155 24.16 -6.65 -11.72
N GLU A 156 25.35 -6.15 -11.37
CA GLU A 156 26.42 -5.98 -12.33
C GLU A 156 26.78 -7.30 -13.04
N ASN A 157 26.91 -7.22 -14.36
CA ASN A 157 27.19 -8.32 -15.27
C ASN A 157 26.19 -9.51 -15.18
N GLN A 158 24.97 -9.25 -14.71
CA GLN A 158 23.88 -10.23 -14.63
C GLN A 158 22.81 -9.97 -15.68
N ARG A 159 22.14 -11.04 -16.11
CA ARG A 159 20.92 -11.00 -16.91
C ARG A 159 19.71 -10.96 -16.00
N VAL A 160 18.91 -9.90 -16.12
CA VAL A 160 17.81 -9.61 -15.19
C VAL A 160 16.47 -9.58 -15.91
N LEU A 161 15.46 -10.16 -15.27
CA LEU A 161 14.06 -10.06 -15.64
C LEU A 161 13.27 -9.35 -14.52
N VAL A 162 12.63 -8.24 -14.84
CA VAL A 162 11.66 -7.58 -13.95
C VAL A 162 10.25 -8.05 -14.31
N VAL A 163 9.41 -8.36 -13.32
CA VAL A 163 8.02 -8.80 -13.52
C VAL A 163 7.07 -7.76 -12.95
N GLY A 164 6.28 -7.12 -13.81
CA GLY A 164 5.36 -6.04 -13.47
C GLY A 164 5.89 -4.66 -13.86
N ASN A 165 4.99 -3.76 -14.23
CA ASN A 165 5.28 -2.44 -14.79
C ASN A 165 4.43 -1.31 -14.18
N SER A 166 3.97 -1.49 -12.93
CA SER A 166 3.44 -0.36 -12.13
C SER A 166 4.59 0.45 -11.53
N ALA A 167 4.33 1.32 -10.55
CA ALA A 167 5.33 2.24 -9.95
C ALA A 167 6.69 1.59 -9.69
N SER A 168 6.72 0.53 -8.87
CA SER A 168 7.99 -0.16 -8.56
C SER A 168 8.64 -0.82 -9.77
N GLY A 169 7.85 -1.39 -10.67
CA GLY A 169 8.38 -2.04 -11.87
C GLY A 169 9.03 -1.03 -12.82
N TYR A 170 8.39 0.14 -12.98
CA TYR A 170 8.93 1.25 -13.75
C TYR A 170 10.21 1.79 -13.12
N ASP A 171 10.20 2.14 -11.84
CA ASP A 171 11.37 2.70 -11.13
C ASP A 171 12.56 1.74 -11.15
N VAL A 172 12.36 0.47 -10.78
CA VAL A 172 13.42 -0.54 -10.76
C VAL A 172 13.97 -0.77 -12.18
N ALA A 173 13.09 -0.91 -13.18
CA ALA A 173 13.54 -1.14 -14.56
C ALA A 173 14.35 0.04 -15.10
N HIS A 174 13.91 1.29 -14.86
CA HIS A 174 14.62 2.48 -15.33
C HIS A 174 15.96 2.67 -14.59
N GLN A 175 16.04 2.40 -13.29
CA GLN A 175 17.31 2.43 -12.56
C GLN A 175 18.30 1.39 -13.07
N LEU A 176 17.83 0.16 -13.34
CA LEU A 176 18.67 -0.91 -13.88
C LEU A 176 19.20 -0.57 -15.27
N VAL A 177 18.34 -0.10 -16.18
CA VAL A 177 18.75 0.32 -17.54
C VAL A 177 19.71 1.51 -17.48
N ALA A 178 19.38 2.55 -16.70
CA ALA A 178 20.21 3.74 -16.57
C ALA A 178 21.60 3.44 -15.98
N SER A 179 21.73 2.39 -15.16
CA SER A 179 23.01 1.99 -14.57
C SER A 179 24.03 1.50 -15.60
N LYS A 180 23.57 0.93 -16.73
CA LYS A 180 24.41 0.26 -17.75
C LYS A 180 25.29 -0.87 -17.21
N LEU A 181 24.95 -1.45 -16.06
CA LEU A 181 25.73 -2.51 -15.41
C LEU A 181 25.33 -3.92 -15.85
N LEU A 182 24.17 -4.09 -16.49
CA LEU A 182 23.64 -5.42 -16.83
C LEU A 182 24.38 -6.10 -17.97
N ARG A 183 24.37 -7.44 -17.96
CA ARG A 183 24.82 -8.25 -19.10
C ARG A 183 23.69 -8.38 -20.12
N GLY A 184 23.70 -7.52 -21.13
CA GLY A 184 22.67 -7.49 -22.18
C GLY A 184 21.45 -6.64 -21.81
N PRO A 185 20.33 -6.76 -22.55
CA PRO A 185 19.15 -5.95 -22.28
C PRO A 185 18.46 -6.38 -20.97
N LEU A 186 17.82 -5.41 -20.31
CA LEU A 186 16.85 -5.72 -19.26
C LEU A 186 15.59 -6.30 -19.88
N TYR A 187 15.12 -7.43 -19.37
CA TYR A 187 13.80 -7.95 -19.74
C TYR A 187 12.74 -7.46 -18.75
N VAL A 188 11.58 -7.04 -19.26
CA VAL A 188 10.44 -6.63 -18.42
C VAL A 188 9.20 -7.38 -18.87
N SER A 189 8.71 -8.30 -18.03
CA SER A 189 7.45 -9.00 -18.24
C SER A 189 6.29 -8.12 -17.78
N ARG A 190 5.33 -7.86 -18.69
CA ARG A 190 4.15 -7.05 -18.42
C ARG A 190 2.89 -7.69 -19.02
N ARG A 191 1.77 -7.54 -18.31
CA ARG A 191 0.46 -8.03 -18.76
C ARG A 191 -0.22 -7.09 -19.75
N SER A 192 0.02 -5.80 -19.61
CA SER A 192 -0.57 -4.74 -20.43
C SER A 192 0.41 -3.58 -20.52
N ARG A 193 0.18 -2.68 -21.48
CA ARG A 193 0.91 -1.40 -21.54
C ARG A 193 0.76 -0.67 -20.20
N GLY A 194 1.88 -0.24 -19.65
CA GLY A 194 1.93 0.53 -18.40
C GLY A 194 1.53 1.98 -18.64
N ARG A 195 1.13 2.67 -17.57
CA ARG A 195 0.70 4.08 -17.64
C ARG A 195 1.78 4.99 -18.25
N TRP A 196 3.05 4.74 -17.91
CA TRP A 196 4.19 5.55 -18.34
C TRP A 196 5.01 4.90 -19.44
N ASP A 197 4.48 3.87 -20.10
CA ASP A 197 5.17 3.23 -21.21
C ASP A 197 4.99 4.06 -22.49
N GLY A 198 6.09 4.32 -23.19
CA GLY A 198 6.09 4.80 -24.56
C GLY A 198 5.47 3.80 -25.54
N ARG A 199 5.51 4.10 -26.84
CA ARG A 199 5.06 3.14 -27.89
C ARG A 199 5.99 1.92 -27.97
N GLU A 200 7.28 2.16 -27.80
CA GLU A 200 8.36 1.16 -27.88
C GLU A 200 9.12 1.11 -26.55
N PRO A 201 9.79 -0.02 -26.22
CA PRO A 201 10.63 -0.09 -25.04
C PRO A 201 11.83 0.88 -25.15
N PRO A 202 12.28 1.48 -24.05
CA PRO A 202 13.51 2.29 -24.05
C PRO A 202 14.74 1.49 -24.49
N ASP A 203 15.76 2.19 -24.97
CA ASP A 203 17.05 1.58 -25.31
C ASP A 203 17.62 0.76 -24.13
N GLY A 204 18.04 -0.48 -24.42
CA GLY A 204 18.54 -1.40 -23.40
C GLY A 204 17.45 -2.17 -22.63
N MET A 205 16.17 -2.02 -23.01
CA MET A 205 15.04 -2.75 -22.44
C MET A 205 14.31 -3.57 -23.50
N LEU A 206 13.82 -4.75 -23.14
CA LEU A 206 12.94 -5.58 -23.97
C LEU A 206 11.70 -5.99 -23.19
N TRP A 207 10.53 -5.74 -23.75
CA TRP A 207 9.26 -6.18 -23.17
C TRP A 207 9.00 -7.65 -23.48
N LYS A 208 8.44 -8.35 -22.49
CA LYS A 208 7.96 -9.73 -22.58
C LYS A 208 6.49 -9.79 -22.12
N PRO A 209 5.68 -10.73 -22.65
CA PRO A 209 4.33 -10.94 -22.15
C PRO A 209 4.35 -11.61 -20.77
N VAL A 210 3.19 -12.05 -20.28
CA VAL A 210 3.09 -12.72 -18.98
C VAL A 210 3.85 -14.05 -19.01
N ILE A 211 4.50 -14.38 -17.89
CA ILE A 211 5.17 -15.67 -17.69
C ILE A 211 4.09 -16.75 -17.46
N THR A 212 4.19 -17.86 -18.18
CA THR A 212 3.26 -19.00 -18.07
C THR A 212 3.87 -20.19 -17.36
N ASP A 213 5.19 -20.36 -17.37
CA ASP A 213 5.85 -21.54 -16.79
C ASP A 213 7.33 -21.29 -16.48
N PHE A 214 7.78 -21.83 -15.35
CA PHE A 214 9.20 -21.97 -15.00
C PHE A 214 9.63 -23.42 -15.17
N LYS A 215 10.35 -23.70 -16.24
CA LYS A 215 10.78 -25.07 -16.57
C LYS A 215 11.95 -25.52 -15.68
N LYS A 216 12.04 -26.84 -15.48
CA LYS A 216 13.09 -27.49 -14.69
C LYS A 216 14.52 -27.25 -15.20
N ASN A 217 14.67 -26.89 -16.47
CA ASN A 217 15.95 -26.68 -17.15
C ASN A 217 16.36 -25.19 -17.25
N TRP A 218 15.89 -24.34 -16.33
CA TRP A 218 16.20 -22.90 -16.33
C TRP A 218 15.53 -22.05 -17.42
N THR A 219 14.54 -22.58 -18.12
CA THR A 219 13.80 -21.83 -19.15
C THR A 219 12.54 -21.19 -18.57
N ILE A 220 12.37 -19.89 -18.79
CA ILE A 220 11.14 -19.14 -18.53
C ILE A 220 10.32 -19.10 -19.82
N VAL A 221 9.04 -19.49 -19.75
CA VAL A 221 8.12 -19.48 -20.91
C VAL A 221 7.12 -18.35 -20.77
N PHE A 222 6.83 -17.67 -21.86
CA PHE A 222 5.88 -16.56 -21.93
C PHE A 222 4.62 -16.93 -22.74
N GLU A 223 3.55 -16.15 -22.60
CA GLU A 223 2.26 -16.40 -23.29
C GLU A 223 2.37 -16.44 -24.82
N ASP A 224 3.32 -15.70 -25.41
CA ASP A 224 3.57 -15.69 -26.85
C ASP A 224 4.37 -16.91 -27.35
N GLY A 225 4.68 -17.86 -26.46
CA GLY A 225 5.52 -19.03 -26.75
C GLY A 225 7.01 -18.73 -26.81
N SER A 226 7.42 -17.46 -26.68
CA SER A 226 8.84 -17.11 -26.56
C SER A 226 9.39 -17.62 -25.23
N THR A 227 10.72 -17.82 -25.19
CA THR A 227 11.42 -18.28 -24.00
C THR A 227 12.56 -17.35 -23.63
N LEU A 228 12.94 -17.37 -22.35
CA LEU A 228 14.21 -16.83 -21.88
C LEU A 228 14.96 -17.92 -21.12
N GLU A 229 16.25 -18.01 -21.42
CA GLU A 229 17.21 -18.89 -20.77
C GLU A 229 18.33 -18.02 -20.19
N ASP A 230 19.16 -18.60 -19.31
CA ASP A 230 20.32 -17.91 -18.74
C ASP A 230 19.96 -16.59 -18.02
N ILE A 231 18.87 -16.60 -17.24
CA ILE A 231 18.51 -15.48 -16.37
C ILE A 231 19.14 -15.68 -14.99
N ASP A 232 19.86 -14.67 -14.52
CA ASP A 232 20.54 -14.67 -13.22
C ASP A 232 19.58 -14.20 -12.11
N ARG A 233 18.73 -13.21 -12.39
CA ARG A 233 17.77 -12.66 -11.41
C ARG A 233 16.39 -12.41 -11.99
N VAL A 234 15.37 -12.75 -11.21
CA VAL A 234 13.97 -12.38 -11.45
C VAL A 234 13.48 -11.50 -10.31
N ILE A 235 13.10 -10.27 -10.62
CA ILE A 235 12.64 -9.27 -9.64
C ILE A 235 11.13 -9.07 -9.81
N TYR A 236 10.35 -9.62 -8.88
CA TYR A 236 8.91 -9.39 -8.84
C TYR A 236 8.60 -7.98 -8.33
N CYS A 237 8.03 -7.16 -9.21
CA CYS A 237 7.49 -5.83 -8.92
C CYS A 237 5.95 -5.85 -8.94
N THR A 238 5.37 -6.89 -8.36
CA THR A 238 3.94 -7.22 -8.43
C THR A 238 3.12 -6.63 -7.28
N GLY A 239 3.75 -5.90 -6.37
CA GLY A 239 3.10 -5.16 -5.31
C GLY A 239 2.97 -5.96 -4.02
N TYR A 240 1.96 -5.66 -3.22
CA TYR A 240 1.86 -6.16 -1.85
C TYR A 240 0.42 -6.55 -1.54
N GLN A 241 0.26 -7.35 -0.49
CA GLN A 241 -1.02 -7.77 0.05
C GLN A 241 -1.29 -7.05 1.38
N ALA A 242 -2.56 -6.68 1.61
CA ALA A 242 -3.02 -6.23 2.92
C ALA A 242 -2.77 -7.32 3.96
N SER A 243 -2.32 -6.98 5.17
CA SER A 243 -2.03 -8.00 6.18
C SER A 243 -2.30 -7.44 7.56
N TYR A 244 -3.02 -8.22 8.37
CA TYR A 244 -3.41 -7.86 9.72
C TYR A 244 -3.02 -9.01 10.67
N PRO A 245 -1.71 -9.24 10.91
CA PRO A 245 -1.18 -10.40 11.65
C PRO A 245 -1.36 -10.27 13.18
N PHE A 246 -2.47 -9.66 13.57
CA PHE A 246 -2.94 -9.43 14.94
C PHE A 246 -4.47 -9.53 15.00
N TRP A 247 -5.11 -9.87 13.87
CA TRP A 247 -6.55 -10.01 13.75
C TRP A 247 -6.89 -11.44 13.31
N ASP A 248 -7.70 -12.12 14.10
CA ASP A 248 -8.19 -13.46 13.78
C ASP A 248 -9.62 -13.67 14.29
N GLU A 249 -10.06 -14.94 14.31
CA GLU A 249 -11.41 -15.35 14.72
C GLU A 249 -11.79 -14.86 16.13
N ARG A 250 -10.80 -14.60 17.01
CA ARG A 250 -11.04 -14.06 18.36
C ARG A 250 -11.59 -12.63 18.32
N ASN A 251 -11.38 -11.90 17.22
CA ASN A 251 -11.90 -10.55 17.00
C ASN A 251 -13.28 -10.54 16.31
N GLY A 252 -13.88 -11.72 16.08
CA GLY A 252 -15.15 -11.91 15.41
C GLY A 252 -15.03 -11.83 13.88
N THR A 253 -15.71 -10.86 13.26
CA THR A 253 -15.68 -10.65 11.81
C THR A 253 -14.26 -10.36 11.30
N PRO A 254 -13.86 -10.94 10.16
CA PRO A 254 -12.61 -10.58 9.48
C PRO A 254 -12.59 -9.08 9.15
N ILE A 255 -11.41 -8.46 9.23
CA ILE A 255 -11.22 -7.06 8.84
C ILE A 255 -11.05 -6.87 7.32
N PHE A 256 -10.63 -7.93 6.61
CA PHE A 256 -10.32 -7.88 5.19
C PHE A 256 -10.75 -9.16 4.48
N ASP A 257 -11.42 -9.02 3.35
CA ASP A 257 -11.76 -10.10 2.43
C ASP A 257 -10.71 -10.19 1.34
N TYR A 258 -9.91 -11.26 1.39
CA TYR A 258 -8.83 -11.52 0.43
C TYR A 258 -9.33 -11.98 -0.94
N GLN A 259 -10.56 -12.47 -1.06
CA GLN A 259 -11.14 -12.86 -2.35
C GLN A 259 -11.56 -11.62 -3.12
N THR A 260 -12.28 -10.70 -2.46
CA THR A 260 -12.72 -9.46 -3.10
C THR A 260 -11.71 -8.32 -2.99
N GLN A 261 -10.64 -8.49 -2.20
CA GLN A 261 -9.61 -7.48 -1.92
C GLN A 261 -10.19 -6.20 -1.28
N ARG A 262 -11.11 -6.37 -0.33
CA ARG A 262 -11.84 -5.26 0.32
C ARG A 262 -11.74 -5.30 1.84
N LEU A 263 -11.70 -4.11 2.44
CA LEU A 263 -12.01 -3.96 3.86
C LEU A 263 -13.47 -4.37 4.10
N VAL A 264 -13.71 -5.18 5.12
CA VAL A 264 -15.05 -5.67 5.46
C VAL A 264 -15.79 -4.58 6.22
N ASP A 265 -17.07 -4.38 5.87
CA ASP A 265 -17.98 -3.45 6.54
C ASP A 265 -17.44 -2.02 6.65
N ASN A 266 -16.69 -1.55 5.66
CA ASN A 266 -15.99 -0.29 5.76
C ASN A 266 -16.67 0.84 4.98
N TYR A 267 -16.95 1.95 5.66
CA TYR A 267 -17.53 3.16 5.11
C TYR A 267 -16.46 4.24 4.90
N GLN A 268 -16.48 4.89 3.74
CA GLN A 268 -15.54 5.95 3.36
C GLN A 268 -14.06 5.53 3.48
N HIS A 269 -13.79 4.24 3.32
CA HIS A 269 -12.45 3.65 3.47
C HIS A 269 -11.82 3.87 4.86
N THR A 270 -12.62 4.22 5.87
CA THR A 270 -12.17 4.75 7.17
C THR A 270 -12.92 4.13 8.35
N PHE A 271 -14.26 4.20 8.36
CA PHE A 271 -15.09 3.82 9.52
C PHE A 271 -15.61 2.39 9.37
N VAL A 272 -15.58 1.60 10.44
CA VAL A 272 -16.13 0.23 10.40
C VAL A 272 -17.60 0.25 10.85
N ARG A 273 -18.49 -0.05 9.91
CA ARG A 273 -19.94 -0.16 10.11
C ARG A 273 -20.22 -1.24 11.15
N GLY A 274 -21.11 -0.92 12.09
CA GLY A 274 -21.42 -1.79 13.23
C GLY A 274 -20.33 -1.87 14.32
N ARG A 275 -19.17 -1.24 14.12
CA ARG A 275 -18.06 -1.14 15.09
C ARG A 275 -17.52 0.29 15.15
N PRO A 276 -18.28 1.27 15.67
CA PRO A 276 -17.95 2.69 15.57
C PRO A 276 -16.67 3.08 16.31
N THR A 277 -16.15 2.24 17.20
CA THR A 277 -14.90 2.40 17.94
C THR A 277 -13.70 1.74 17.23
N LEU A 278 -13.88 1.29 15.99
CA LEU A 278 -12.83 0.76 15.14
C LEU A 278 -12.75 1.56 13.84
N ALA A 279 -11.55 2.03 13.51
CA ALA A 279 -11.29 2.77 12.28
C ALA A 279 -9.97 2.36 11.64
N LEU A 280 -9.84 2.63 10.34
CA LEU A 280 -8.61 2.40 9.57
C LEU A 280 -8.14 3.70 8.93
N VAL A 281 -6.82 3.90 8.88
CA VAL A 281 -6.21 5.06 8.22
C VAL A 281 -5.13 4.61 7.24
N GLY A 282 -5.24 5.10 6.01
CA GLY A 282 -4.21 4.95 4.98
C GLY A 282 -4.27 3.69 4.14
N PHE A 283 -5.43 3.01 4.08
CA PHE A 283 -5.65 1.90 3.14
C PHE A 283 -5.89 2.34 1.68
N PRO A 284 -6.64 3.42 1.40
CA PRO A 284 -6.86 3.89 0.03
C PRO A 284 -5.57 4.13 -0.76
N ARG A 285 -5.64 3.89 -2.07
CA ARG A 285 -4.59 4.26 -3.04
C ARG A 285 -4.97 5.60 -3.65
N VAL A 286 -4.36 6.66 -3.15
CA VAL A 286 -4.69 8.07 -3.39
C VAL A 286 -3.51 8.93 -2.91
N LEU A 287 -3.64 10.26 -2.90
CA LEU A 287 -2.69 11.21 -2.31
C LEU A 287 -2.32 10.84 -0.86
N THR A 288 -1.17 10.20 -0.69
CA THR A 288 -0.67 9.52 0.52
C THR A 288 -0.89 10.33 1.80
N PHE A 289 -0.06 11.34 2.09
CA PHE A 289 -0.13 12.05 3.38
C PHE A 289 -1.42 12.85 3.59
N ARG A 290 -1.96 13.46 2.52
CA ARG A 290 -3.20 14.25 2.62
C ARG A 290 -4.38 13.38 3.00
N SER A 291 -4.50 12.19 2.42
CA SER A 291 -5.56 11.27 2.79
C SER A 291 -5.50 10.85 4.25
N PHE A 292 -4.30 10.63 4.78
CA PHE A 292 -4.13 10.26 6.18
C PHE A 292 -4.62 11.36 7.12
N GLU A 293 -4.30 12.63 6.81
CA GLU A 293 -4.77 13.78 7.59
C GLU A 293 -6.29 13.90 7.58
N TYR A 294 -6.94 13.80 6.41
CA TYR A 294 -8.40 13.87 6.32
C TYR A 294 -9.09 12.75 7.11
N GLN A 295 -8.63 11.51 6.95
CA GLN A 295 -9.17 10.37 7.69
C GLN A 295 -8.96 10.53 9.20
N ALA A 296 -7.74 10.90 9.62
CA ALA A 296 -7.38 11.08 11.02
C ALA A 296 -8.22 12.14 11.72
N ILE A 297 -8.41 13.31 11.08
CA ILE A 297 -9.19 14.41 11.65
C ILE A 297 -10.68 14.04 11.72
N ALA A 298 -11.21 13.37 10.69
CA ALA A 298 -12.59 12.87 10.70
C ALA A 298 -12.84 11.86 11.84
N ILE A 299 -11.91 10.94 12.09
CA ILE A 299 -11.98 10.01 13.22
C ILE A 299 -11.96 10.76 14.56
N ALA A 300 -11.00 11.68 14.72
CA ALA A 300 -10.84 12.44 15.96
C ALA A 300 -12.09 13.26 16.31
N ARG A 301 -12.72 13.88 15.30
CA ARG A 301 -13.98 14.61 15.44
C ARG A 301 -15.16 13.71 15.75
N PHE A 302 -15.24 12.54 15.11
CA PHE A 302 -16.31 11.59 15.38
C PHE A 302 -16.26 11.04 16.81
N TRP A 303 -15.07 10.63 17.27
CA TRP A 303 -14.92 10.02 18.59
C TRP A 303 -14.97 11.03 19.74
N SER A 304 -14.66 12.31 19.48
CA SER A 304 -14.92 13.40 20.45
C SER A 304 -16.36 13.92 20.42
N GLY A 305 -17.21 13.41 19.52
CA GLY A 305 -18.59 13.87 19.36
C GLY A 305 -18.72 15.28 18.75
N ARG A 306 -17.68 15.73 18.04
CA ARG A 306 -17.57 17.07 17.43
C ARG A 306 -17.71 17.09 15.91
N ASN A 307 -18.02 15.96 15.27
CA ASN A 307 -18.31 15.91 13.84
C ASN A 307 -19.52 16.81 13.50
N ALA A 308 -19.47 17.47 12.34
CA ALA A 308 -20.42 18.53 11.98
C ALA A 308 -21.83 18.02 11.66
N PHE A 309 -21.96 16.77 11.22
CA PHE A 309 -23.23 16.12 10.96
C PHE A 309 -23.17 14.65 11.41
N PRO A 310 -24.30 14.04 11.83
CA PRO A 310 -24.30 12.68 12.36
C PRO A 310 -23.76 11.67 11.35
N MET A 311 -23.09 10.63 11.84
CA MET A 311 -22.69 9.49 11.00
C MET A 311 -23.94 8.93 10.30
N PRO A 312 -23.91 8.71 8.97
CA PRO A 312 -25.03 8.12 8.26
C PRO A 312 -25.44 6.77 8.84
N SER A 313 -26.71 6.41 8.69
CA SER A 313 -27.25 5.13 9.15
C SER A 313 -26.53 3.94 8.49
N ASN A 314 -26.57 2.77 9.11
CA ASN A 314 -25.97 1.55 8.53
C ASN A 314 -26.54 1.25 7.12
N ALA A 315 -27.81 1.58 6.86
CA ALA A 315 -28.42 1.41 5.54
C ALA A 315 -27.80 2.35 4.48
N GLU A 316 -27.53 3.61 4.84
CA GLU A 316 -26.86 4.57 3.95
C GLU A 316 -25.39 4.20 3.72
N GLN A 317 -24.70 3.71 4.75
CA GLN A 317 -23.34 3.20 4.63
C GLN A 317 -23.27 1.95 3.74
N ASN A 318 -24.24 1.03 3.85
CA ASN A 318 -24.39 -0.11 2.92
C ASN A 318 -24.60 0.38 1.50
N LYS A 319 -25.48 1.36 1.32
CA LYS A 319 -25.79 1.91 -0.01
C LYS A 319 -24.55 2.53 -0.66
N TRP A 320 -23.74 3.25 0.11
CA TRP A 320 -22.45 3.77 -0.36
C TRP A 320 -21.53 2.65 -0.84
N GLU A 321 -21.43 1.56 -0.08
CA GLU A 321 -20.60 0.41 -0.45
C GLU A 321 -21.09 -0.25 -1.75
N GLU A 322 -22.40 -0.47 -1.89
CA GLU A 322 -23.02 -1.01 -3.11
C GLU A 322 -22.70 -0.15 -4.35
N VAL A 323 -22.87 1.16 -4.24
CA VAL A 323 -22.57 2.12 -5.32
C VAL A 323 -21.10 2.04 -5.69
N ARG A 324 -20.20 1.94 -4.70
CA ARG A 324 -18.76 1.82 -4.93
C ARG A 324 -18.40 0.49 -5.61
N ILE A 325 -19.03 -0.63 -5.22
CA ILE A 325 -18.86 -1.92 -5.90
C ILE A 325 -19.27 -1.82 -7.36
N GLU A 326 -20.42 -1.21 -7.64
CA GLU A 326 -20.92 -1.06 -9.00
C GLU A 326 -20.00 -0.19 -9.86
N LEU A 327 -19.56 0.96 -9.33
CA LEU A 327 -18.62 1.87 -9.99
C LEU A 327 -17.32 1.16 -10.34
N THR A 328 -16.69 0.54 -9.35
CA THR A 328 -15.38 -0.11 -9.52
C THR A 328 -15.44 -1.31 -10.46
N ARG A 329 -16.55 -2.05 -10.47
CA ARG A 329 -16.81 -3.11 -11.46
C ARG A 329 -16.95 -2.54 -12.87
N LYS A 330 -17.73 -1.47 -13.04
CA LYS A 330 -17.99 -0.82 -14.33
C LYS A 330 -16.70 -0.23 -14.93
N GLU A 331 -15.84 0.32 -14.10
CA GLU A 331 -14.60 0.99 -14.53
C GLU A 331 -13.36 0.09 -14.47
N HIS A 332 -13.52 -1.18 -14.08
CA HIS A 332 -12.41 -2.12 -13.88
C HIS A 332 -11.33 -1.61 -12.92
N ARG A 333 -11.74 -0.89 -11.87
CA ARG A 333 -10.87 -0.30 -10.84
C ARG A 333 -10.84 -1.18 -9.59
N ARG A 334 -9.80 -1.02 -8.77
CA ARG A 334 -9.77 -1.65 -7.44
C ARG A 334 -10.70 -0.90 -6.50
N PHE A 335 -11.36 -1.60 -5.59
CA PHE A 335 -12.35 -1.01 -4.68
C PHE A 335 -11.83 0.20 -3.88
N HIS A 336 -10.56 0.15 -3.45
CA HIS A 336 -9.93 1.20 -2.64
C HIS A 336 -9.05 2.18 -3.45
N GLN A 337 -9.15 2.18 -4.78
CA GLN A 337 -8.43 3.14 -5.63
C GLN A 337 -9.27 4.40 -5.83
N ILE A 338 -8.84 5.53 -5.28
CA ILE A 338 -9.56 6.80 -5.39
C ILE A 338 -8.75 7.67 -6.34
N ASP A 339 -9.30 7.90 -7.53
CA ASP A 339 -8.60 8.63 -8.57
C ASP A 339 -8.83 10.13 -8.39
N TRP A 340 -7.86 10.94 -8.78
CA TRP A 340 -8.00 12.40 -8.73
C TRP A 340 -8.45 12.96 -10.07
N ASP A 341 -8.11 12.27 -11.15
CA ASP A 341 -8.34 12.67 -12.54
C ASP A 341 -9.84 12.78 -12.89
N ASP A 342 -10.69 12.02 -12.20
CA ASP A 342 -12.15 12.02 -12.34
C ASP A 342 -12.86 12.89 -11.29
N GLY A 343 -12.11 13.54 -10.38
CA GLY A 343 -12.64 14.34 -9.28
C GLY A 343 -12.99 13.54 -8.02
N GLU A 344 -12.93 12.20 -8.03
CA GLU A 344 -13.37 11.37 -6.90
C GLU A 344 -12.58 11.67 -5.61
N THR A 345 -11.27 11.92 -5.73
CA THR A 345 -10.44 12.32 -4.58
C THR A 345 -10.94 13.60 -3.92
N MET A 346 -11.37 14.58 -4.73
CA MET A 346 -11.93 15.83 -4.20
C MET A 346 -13.27 15.60 -3.52
N GLU A 347 -14.15 14.78 -4.09
CA GLU A 347 -15.44 14.43 -3.48
C GLU A 347 -15.26 13.70 -2.14
N TRP A 348 -14.32 12.74 -2.08
CA TRP A 348 -14.02 11.99 -0.87
C TRP A 348 -13.40 12.89 0.22
N PHE A 349 -12.41 13.72 -0.15
CA PHE A 349 -11.82 14.69 0.78
C PHE A 349 -12.83 15.73 1.24
N GLU A 350 -13.71 16.21 0.37
CA GLU A 350 -14.78 17.13 0.74
C GLU A 350 -15.76 16.49 1.72
N TRP A 351 -16.11 15.22 1.52
CA TRP A 351 -16.95 14.49 2.49
C TRP A 351 -16.28 14.42 3.87
N LEU A 352 -15.00 14.00 3.93
CA LEU A 352 -14.24 13.91 5.18
C LEU A 352 -14.06 15.30 5.84
N TYR A 353 -13.77 16.33 5.03
CA TYR A 353 -13.65 17.71 5.47
C TYR A 353 -14.94 18.21 6.10
N ARG A 354 -16.08 18.03 5.41
CA ARG A 354 -17.38 18.49 5.89
C ARG A 354 -17.83 17.70 7.12
N PHE A 355 -17.56 16.40 7.17
CA PHE A 355 -17.88 15.56 8.31
C PHE A 355 -17.07 15.94 9.55
N ALA A 356 -15.77 16.17 9.39
CA ALA A 356 -14.89 16.64 10.46
C ALA A 356 -15.31 18.01 10.99
N GLY A 357 -15.70 18.94 10.11
CA GLY A 357 -16.00 20.32 10.49
C GLY A 357 -14.76 21.13 10.88
N LEU A 358 -15.02 22.33 11.41
CA LEU A 358 -13.97 23.27 11.80
C LEU A 358 -13.43 22.98 13.22
N PRO A 359 -12.19 23.36 13.54
CA PRO A 359 -11.73 23.37 14.91
C PRO A 359 -12.42 24.46 15.74
N HIS A 360 -12.27 24.39 17.06
CA HIS A 360 -12.79 25.42 17.97
C HIS A 360 -11.99 26.72 17.87
N ILE A 361 -12.63 27.83 18.22
CA ILE A 361 -11.99 29.16 18.27
C ILE A 361 -10.83 29.22 19.27
N GLU A 362 -10.85 28.35 20.29
CA GLU A 362 -9.78 28.21 21.28
C GLU A 362 -8.55 27.46 20.74
N GLY A 363 -8.60 26.96 19.51
CA GLY A 363 -7.50 26.23 18.86
C GLY A 363 -7.56 24.71 19.04
N HIS A 364 -8.63 24.18 19.64
CA HIS A 364 -8.80 22.73 19.79
C HIS A 364 -9.23 22.05 18.49
N GLY A 365 -8.41 21.09 18.07
CA GLY A 365 -8.55 20.26 16.88
C GLY A 365 -7.74 20.78 15.71
N LYS A 366 -7.32 19.87 14.83
CA LYS A 366 -6.65 20.28 13.59
C LYS A 366 -7.63 20.86 12.57
N HIS A 367 -7.17 21.81 11.77
CA HIS A 367 -7.84 22.18 10.52
C HIS A 367 -7.68 21.03 9.52
N PRO A 368 -8.77 20.51 8.95
CA PRO A 368 -8.66 19.68 7.75
C PRO A 368 -7.84 20.40 6.68
N PRO A 369 -6.93 19.72 5.95
CA PRO A 369 -6.09 20.37 4.97
C PRO A 369 -6.90 21.19 3.95
N ILE A 370 -6.33 22.31 3.51
CA ILE A 370 -6.93 23.14 2.45
C ILE A 370 -6.18 22.88 1.15
N LEU A 371 -6.88 22.35 0.15
CA LEU A 371 -6.37 22.20 -1.20
C LEU A 371 -6.65 23.47 -2.01
N ASN A 372 -5.90 24.54 -1.71
CA ASN A 372 -6.02 25.81 -2.41
C ASN A 372 -5.57 25.70 -3.89
N GLY A 373 -5.75 26.77 -4.66
CA GLY A 373 -5.40 26.79 -6.09
C GLY A 373 -3.94 26.39 -6.36
N GLN A 374 -3.00 26.82 -5.51
CA GLN A 374 -1.58 26.48 -5.66
C GLN A 374 -1.31 25.00 -5.39
N THR A 375 -1.88 24.42 -4.33
CA THR A 375 -1.72 23.00 -4.01
C THR A 375 -2.34 22.13 -5.09
N ARG A 376 -3.54 22.46 -5.58
CA ARG A 376 -4.17 21.72 -6.69
C ARG A 376 -3.36 21.84 -7.97
N TRP A 377 -2.86 23.04 -8.27
CA TRP A 377 -1.97 23.23 -9.41
C TRP A 377 -0.72 22.35 -9.29
N ALA A 378 -0.08 22.31 -8.11
CA ALA A 378 1.08 21.46 -7.87
C ALA A 378 0.76 19.96 -8.09
N ILE A 379 -0.39 19.49 -7.58
CA ILE A 379 -0.85 18.11 -7.77
C ILE A 379 -1.04 17.76 -9.25
N GLU A 380 -1.58 18.70 -10.04
CA GLU A 380 -1.86 18.50 -11.46
C GLU A 380 -0.62 18.65 -12.37
N HIS A 381 0.43 19.37 -11.93
CA HIS A 381 1.52 19.81 -12.82
C HIS A 381 2.92 19.34 -12.41
N ILE A 382 3.17 19.00 -11.15
CA ILE A 382 4.47 18.46 -10.73
C ILE A 382 4.45 16.95 -10.96
N ARG A 383 5.38 16.46 -11.78
CA ARG A 383 5.39 15.07 -12.26
C ARG A 383 6.64 14.33 -11.81
N LYS A 384 6.46 13.18 -11.16
CA LYS A 384 7.53 12.21 -10.87
C LYS A 384 7.95 11.44 -12.12
N TYR A 385 6.98 11.03 -12.94
CA TYR A 385 7.19 10.19 -14.12
C TYR A 385 6.99 11.03 -15.40
N PRO A 386 7.56 10.61 -16.55
CA PRO A 386 7.32 11.28 -17.82
C PRO A 386 5.87 11.10 -18.30
N ASP A 387 5.41 12.06 -19.08
CA ASP A 387 4.16 11.97 -19.84
C ASP A 387 4.53 11.82 -21.32
N HIS A 388 4.28 10.63 -21.85
CA HIS A 388 4.57 10.32 -23.24
C HIS A 388 3.49 10.81 -24.21
N GLY A 389 2.48 11.55 -23.72
CA GLY A 389 1.29 11.90 -24.48
C GLY A 389 0.44 10.65 -24.70
N GLY A 390 -0.75 10.61 -24.11
CA GLY A 390 -1.74 9.63 -24.52
C GLY A 390 -2.10 9.90 -25.98
N ASP A 391 -1.65 9.05 -26.90
CA ASP A 391 -2.28 8.98 -28.22
C ASP A 391 -3.75 8.67 -28.00
N GLN A 392 -4.61 9.61 -28.38
CA GLN A 392 -6.01 9.33 -28.64
C GLN A 392 -6.05 8.28 -29.75
N GLU A 393 -6.19 7.00 -29.41
CA GLU A 393 -6.85 6.09 -30.35
C GLU A 393 -8.29 6.59 -30.48
N ALA A 394 -8.53 7.36 -31.54
CA ALA A 394 -9.86 7.61 -32.04
C ALA A 394 -10.49 6.24 -32.33
N ILE A 395 -11.35 5.78 -31.42
CA ILE A 395 -12.28 4.71 -31.73
C ILE A 395 -13.19 5.31 -32.80
N GLY A 396 -12.94 4.95 -34.05
CA GLY A 396 -13.76 5.35 -35.19
C GLY A 396 -15.16 4.77 -35.03
N MET A 397 -16.06 5.52 -34.42
CA MET A 397 -17.48 5.46 -34.68
C MET A 397 -17.88 6.81 -35.25
N GLY A 398 -18.38 6.78 -36.48
CA GLY A 398 -18.60 7.98 -37.28
C GLY A 398 -19.51 9.01 -36.60
N GLY A 399 -19.13 10.28 -36.76
CA GLY A 399 -19.98 11.44 -36.54
C GLY A 399 -19.82 12.11 -35.18
N LEU A 400 -19.39 13.38 -35.23
CA LEU A 400 -19.21 14.36 -34.16
C LEU A 400 -17.89 14.30 -33.37
N GLU A 401 -16.95 15.13 -33.84
CA GLU A 401 -15.83 15.63 -33.04
C GLU A 401 -16.38 16.45 -31.86
N ILE A 402 -16.26 15.92 -30.66
CA ILE A 402 -16.20 16.73 -29.44
C ILE A 402 -14.75 16.63 -28.99
N ALA A 403 -14.02 17.75 -29.05
CA ALA A 403 -12.69 17.87 -28.48
C ALA A 403 -12.80 17.54 -26.98
N SER A 404 -12.38 16.34 -26.59
CA SER A 404 -12.33 15.97 -25.17
C SER A 404 -11.21 16.77 -24.51
N GLU A 405 -11.58 17.53 -23.48
CA GLU A 405 -10.63 18.19 -22.60
C GLU A 405 -9.59 17.17 -22.11
N ARG A 406 -8.32 17.57 -22.10
CA ARG A 406 -7.21 16.74 -21.63
C ARG A 406 -7.58 16.14 -20.27
N LYS A 407 -7.64 14.81 -20.15
CA LYS A 407 -7.70 14.14 -18.85
C LYS A 407 -6.49 14.64 -18.04
N LYS A 408 -6.76 15.44 -17.02
CA LYS A 408 -5.76 15.84 -16.03
C LYS A 408 -5.29 14.57 -15.34
N ASP A 409 -3.98 14.34 -15.29
CA ASP A 409 -3.35 13.17 -14.67
C ASP A 409 -2.58 13.64 -13.43
N SER A 410 -2.79 13.03 -12.27
CA SER A 410 -2.37 13.52 -10.94
C SER A 410 -1.80 12.44 -10.02
N LEU A 411 -1.71 11.19 -10.47
CA LEU A 411 -1.12 10.09 -9.70
C LEU A 411 0.43 10.16 -9.61
N TRP A 412 1.00 11.33 -9.87
CA TRP A 412 2.43 11.61 -9.79
C TRP A 412 2.99 11.66 -8.36
N PHE A 413 2.11 11.69 -7.35
CA PHE A 413 2.44 11.92 -5.94
C PHE A 413 2.39 10.66 -5.06
N VAL A 414 2.20 9.47 -5.65
CA VAL A 414 2.12 8.21 -4.89
C VAL A 414 3.50 7.74 -4.44
#